data_AF-A0A2V2CM37-F1
#
_entry.id   AF-A0A2V2CM37-F1
#
_cell.length_a   1.000
_cell.length_b   1.000
_cell.length_c   1.000
_cell.angle_alpha   90.00
_cell.angle_beta   90.00
_cell.angle_gamma   90.00
#
_symmetry.space_group_name_H-M   'P 1'
#
loop_
_entity.id
_entity.type
_entity.pdbx_description
1 polymer ?
#
loop_
_entity_poly.entity_id
_entity_poly.type
_entity_poly.pdbx_seq_one_letter_code
_entity_poly.pdbx_strand_id
1 'polypeptide(L)'
;MICIRDCRLFPEYGTIFYQGMKILSTAVLRRNSQMSESVEFQVITDLAPIAGTRLETNAEQVKAWLTEQVAPYRAMVVSEEGMAAAKNIRANIRKLKTAIDGRRKAVKKEFMRPYDDFEKVCKELTGILDEGDRNIDRQVKAIEQERKDAKLGRLKALFDEESAPVSSYLGWERILNPRWANAGFGEEDAAEEIRAAIGRTAEDLDFISALHSPFELTLLDEYARTGSLREVLSKDKALRARQEAAEKRIAEDAGKDTPAHENAPGCVSEPCSGAADYAPLSPCVPMEEPAPKRYRLRFEVAVTAEQAQALKDFLVSNGMVYKKI
;
A
#
# COMPACT_ATOMS: atom_id res chain seq x y z
N MET A 1 29.27 6.25 48.76
CA MET A 1 29.07 4.84 49.19
C MET A 1 27.63 4.72 49.68
N ILE A 2 26.69 4.43 48.78
CA ILE A 2 25.32 4.01 49.12
C ILE A 2 24.98 2.90 48.13
N CYS A 3 24.94 1.67 48.64
CA CYS A 3 24.42 0.49 47.96
C CYS A 3 22.89 0.61 47.88
N ILE A 4 22.33 0.43 46.69
CA ILE A 4 20.92 0.03 46.54
C ILE A 4 20.90 -1.27 45.75
N ARG A 5 20.87 -2.36 46.52
CA ARG A 5 20.25 -3.63 46.17
C ARG A 5 18.78 -3.36 45.91
N ASP A 6 18.25 -3.77 44.75
CA ASP A 6 16.98 -4.50 44.61
C ASP A 6 16.52 -4.55 43.14
N CYS A 7 17.18 -5.42 42.37
CA CYS A 7 16.64 -5.95 41.11
C CYS A 7 15.81 -7.21 41.42
N ARG A 8 14.58 -7.04 41.91
CA ARG A 8 13.56 -8.11 41.91
C ARG A 8 12.17 -7.48 41.82
N LEU A 9 11.61 -7.43 40.61
CA LEU A 9 10.21 -7.23 40.23
C LEU A 9 10.29 -6.86 38.73
N PHE A 10 10.20 -7.77 37.76
CA PHE A 10 8.99 -8.48 37.35
C PHE A 10 9.36 -9.62 36.36
N PRO A 11 9.33 -10.90 36.75
CA PRO A 11 9.37 -12.02 35.81
C PRO A 11 7.98 -12.64 35.53
N GLU A 12 6.92 -12.19 36.22
CA GLU A 12 5.66 -12.94 36.24
C GLU A 12 4.79 -12.79 34.98
N TYR A 13 4.91 -11.70 34.22
CA TYR A 13 4.05 -11.50 33.04
C TYR A 13 4.43 -12.40 31.84
N GLY A 14 5.69 -12.81 31.72
CA GLY A 14 6.14 -13.71 30.65
C GLY A 14 5.71 -15.16 30.89
N THR A 15 5.74 -15.63 32.13
CA THR A 15 5.39 -17.01 32.48
C THR A 15 3.89 -17.26 32.39
N ILE A 16 3.06 -16.27 32.73
CA ILE A 16 1.59 -16.36 32.66
C ILE A 16 1.12 -16.44 31.20
N PHE A 17 1.74 -15.68 30.29
CA PHE A 17 1.41 -15.71 28.85
C PHE A 17 1.80 -17.05 28.20
N TYR A 18 2.99 -17.58 28.54
CA TYR A 18 3.47 -18.87 28.05
C TYR A 18 2.66 -20.05 28.60
N GLN A 19 2.29 -20.02 29.88
CA GLN A 19 1.38 -21.01 30.49
C GLN A 19 -0.01 -20.93 29.86
N GLY A 20 -0.55 -19.73 29.63
CA GLY A 20 -1.82 -19.50 28.93
C GLY A 20 -1.83 -20.05 27.50
N MET A 21 -0.78 -19.79 26.72
CA MET A 21 -0.61 -20.37 25.37
C MET A 21 -0.49 -21.90 25.40
N LYS A 22 0.21 -22.47 26.40
CA LYS A 22 0.40 -23.92 26.52
C LYS A 22 -0.90 -24.63 26.92
N ILE A 23 -1.73 -24.01 27.78
CA ILE A 23 -3.07 -24.51 28.17
C ILE A 23 -4.05 -24.40 27.01
N LEU A 24 -4.07 -23.28 26.29
CA LEU A 24 -4.88 -23.12 25.08
C LEU A 24 -4.46 -24.11 23.99
N SER A 25 -3.16 -24.30 23.77
CA SER A 25 -2.61 -25.27 22.83
C SER A 25 -2.99 -26.72 23.19
N THR A 26 -2.86 -27.11 24.45
CA THR A 26 -3.28 -28.45 24.90
C THR A 26 -4.80 -28.64 24.84
N ALA A 27 -5.61 -27.61 25.13
CA ALA A 27 -7.06 -27.67 25.00
C ALA A 27 -7.53 -27.75 23.53
N VAL A 28 -6.88 -27.00 22.63
CA VAL A 28 -7.11 -27.07 21.17
C VAL A 28 -6.70 -28.43 20.62
N LEU A 29 -5.54 -28.96 21.01
CA LEU A 29 -5.09 -30.31 20.62
C LEU A 29 -6.05 -31.40 21.13
N ARG A 30 -6.59 -31.26 22.35
CA ARG A 30 -7.56 -32.21 22.91
C ARG A 30 -8.92 -32.17 22.20
N ARG A 31 -9.36 -31.00 21.71
CA ARG A 31 -10.55 -30.87 20.84
C ARG A 31 -10.31 -31.36 19.42
N ASN A 32 -9.14 -31.11 18.84
CA ASN A 32 -8.77 -31.64 17.51
C ASN A 32 -8.76 -33.16 17.49
N SER A 33 -8.41 -33.81 18.61
CA SER A 33 -8.49 -35.26 18.76
C SER A 33 -9.94 -35.82 18.84
N GLN A 34 -10.95 -34.97 19.06
CA GLN A 34 -12.37 -35.34 18.97
C GLN A 34 -12.97 -35.07 17.58
N MET A 35 -12.31 -34.31 16.70
CA MET A 35 -12.78 -34.04 15.33
C MET A 35 -12.51 -35.18 14.34
N SER A 36 -12.10 -36.36 14.80
CA SER A 36 -11.83 -37.53 13.95
C SER A 36 -13.02 -38.46 13.73
N GLU A 37 -14.22 -38.12 14.22
CA GLU A 37 -15.45 -38.70 13.68
C GLU A 37 -15.87 -37.89 12.46
N SER A 38 -15.37 -38.28 11.28
CA SER A 38 -15.75 -37.69 10.01
C SER A 38 -17.24 -37.96 9.74
N VAL A 39 -18.10 -37.00 10.09
CA VAL A 39 -19.52 -37.03 9.72
C VAL A 39 -19.63 -36.70 8.23
N GLU A 40 -20.07 -37.67 7.45
CA GLU A 40 -20.32 -37.50 6.02
C GLU A 40 -21.70 -36.89 5.78
N PHE A 41 -21.80 -35.91 4.88
CA PHE A 41 -23.09 -35.34 4.48
C PHE A 41 -23.84 -36.32 3.57
N GLN A 42 -24.96 -36.84 4.04
CA GLN A 42 -25.75 -37.85 3.33
C GLN A 42 -27.19 -37.38 3.10
N VAL A 43 -27.72 -37.66 1.91
CA VAL A 43 -29.14 -37.48 1.62
C VAL A 43 -29.87 -38.75 2.07
N ILE A 44 -30.63 -38.63 3.16
CA ILE A 44 -31.32 -39.77 3.80
C ILE A 44 -32.56 -40.21 2.99
N THR A 45 -33.17 -39.28 2.25
CA THR A 45 -34.41 -39.53 1.51
C THR A 45 -34.14 -40.27 0.19
N ASP A 46 -34.95 -41.28 -0.12
CA ASP A 46 -34.93 -41.93 -1.43
C ASP A 46 -35.32 -40.95 -2.55
N LEU A 47 -34.43 -40.82 -3.54
CA LEU A 47 -34.59 -39.91 -4.67
C LEU A 47 -35.31 -40.56 -5.86
N ALA A 48 -35.49 -41.89 -5.86
CA ALA A 48 -36.16 -42.62 -6.94
C ALA A 48 -37.58 -42.10 -7.28
N PRO A 49 -38.41 -41.67 -6.30
CA PRO A 49 -39.71 -41.08 -6.58
C PRO A 49 -39.62 -39.79 -7.42
N ILE A 50 -38.60 -38.94 -7.20
CA ILE A 50 -38.41 -37.69 -7.95
C ILE A 50 -38.09 -37.99 -9.42
N ALA A 51 -37.25 -39.00 -9.66
CA ALA A 51 -36.89 -39.44 -11.02
C ALA A 51 -38.07 -40.10 -11.76
N GLY A 52 -38.96 -40.78 -11.03
CA GLY A 52 -40.14 -41.47 -11.58
C GLY A 52 -41.40 -40.62 -11.70
N THR A 53 -41.42 -39.39 -11.18
CA THR A 53 -42.65 -38.57 -11.15
C THR A 53 -42.99 -38.06 -12.56
N ARG A 54 -44.00 -38.67 -13.20
CA ARG A 54 -44.57 -38.18 -14.46
C ARG A 54 -45.82 -37.34 -14.18
N LEU A 55 -45.83 -36.11 -14.67
CA LEU A 55 -47.00 -35.23 -14.54
C LEU A 55 -48.08 -35.64 -15.55
N GLU A 56 -49.12 -36.31 -15.06
CA GLU A 56 -50.30 -36.60 -15.87
C GLU A 56 -51.11 -35.32 -16.11
N THR A 57 -51.55 -35.12 -17.36
CA THR A 57 -52.30 -33.94 -17.76
C THR A 57 -53.43 -34.31 -18.70
N ASN A 58 -54.49 -33.52 -18.71
CA ASN A 58 -55.57 -33.60 -19.71
C ASN A 58 -55.17 -32.95 -21.05
N ALA A 59 -53.86 -32.89 -21.37
CA ALA A 59 -53.36 -32.17 -22.53
C ALA A 59 -53.96 -32.66 -23.85
N GLU A 60 -54.27 -33.96 -23.97
CA GLU A 60 -54.92 -34.51 -25.17
C GLU A 60 -56.36 -33.99 -25.35
N GLN A 61 -57.14 -33.95 -24.28
CA GLN A 61 -58.50 -33.38 -24.30
C GLN A 61 -58.46 -31.88 -24.62
N VAL A 62 -57.54 -31.14 -24.00
CA VAL A 62 -57.37 -29.70 -24.24
C VAL A 62 -56.88 -29.44 -25.67
N LYS A 63 -56.02 -30.29 -26.22
CA LYS A 63 -55.52 -30.21 -27.60
C LYS A 63 -56.63 -30.48 -28.61
N ALA A 64 -57.49 -31.47 -28.37
CA ALA A 64 -58.64 -31.75 -29.23
C ALA A 64 -59.61 -30.57 -29.27
N TRP A 65 -60.00 -30.06 -28.10
CA TRP A 65 -60.87 -28.89 -27.99
C TRP A 65 -60.26 -27.63 -28.62
N LEU A 66 -58.97 -27.36 -28.40
CA LEU A 66 -58.27 -26.23 -29.04
C LEU A 66 -58.20 -26.38 -30.56
N THR A 67 -58.05 -27.61 -31.07
CA THR A 67 -57.96 -27.85 -32.52
C THR A 67 -59.29 -27.55 -33.19
N GLU A 68 -60.40 -27.96 -32.59
CA GLU A 68 -61.75 -27.68 -33.07
C GLU A 68 -62.09 -26.19 -32.95
N GLN A 69 -61.82 -25.57 -31.81
CA GLN A 69 -62.15 -24.17 -31.56
C GLN A 69 -61.31 -23.19 -32.37
N VAL A 70 -60.05 -23.53 -32.68
CA VAL A 70 -59.15 -22.63 -33.41
C VAL A 70 -59.15 -22.88 -34.93
N ALA A 71 -59.65 -24.04 -35.39
CA ALA A 71 -59.69 -24.39 -36.81
C ALA A 71 -60.41 -23.37 -37.71
N PRO A 72 -61.59 -22.83 -37.35
CA PRO A 72 -62.30 -21.84 -38.18
C PRO A 72 -61.51 -20.54 -38.38
N TYR A 73 -60.61 -20.20 -37.45
CA TYR A 73 -59.88 -18.94 -37.45
C TYR A 73 -58.55 -18.99 -38.20
N ARG A 74 -58.10 -20.16 -38.65
CA ARG A 74 -56.83 -20.28 -39.39
C ARG A 74 -56.88 -19.69 -40.80
N ALA A 75 -58.06 -19.62 -41.41
CA ALA A 75 -58.26 -19.13 -42.78
C ALA A 75 -59.26 -17.95 -42.88
N MET A 76 -59.70 -17.40 -41.73
CA MET A 76 -60.69 -16.33 -41.70
C MET A 76 -60.06 -14.98 -42.08
N VAL A 77 -60.58 -14.34 -43.15
CA VAL A 77 -60.28 -12.95 -43.50
C VAL A 77 -61.24 -12.06 -42.71
N VAL A 78 -60.69 -11.17 -41.87
CA VAL A 78 -61.49 -10.28 -41.00
C VAL A 78 -62.10 -9.17 -41.85
N SER A 79 -63.43 -9.15 -41.99
CA SER A 79 -64.19 -8.02 -42.55
C SER A 79 -64.42 -6.92 -41.51
N GLU A 80 -64.77 -5.70 -41.94
CA GLU A 80 -64.99 -4.57 -41.03
C GLU A 80 -66.11 -4.84 -40.01
N GLU A 81 -67.19 -5.48 -40.43
CA GLU A 81 -68.32 -5.86 -39.57
C GLU A 81 -67.95 -6.97 -38.55
N GLY A 82 -66.93 -7.80 -38.86
CA GLY A 82 -66.48 -8.91 -38.01
C GLY A 82 -65.36 -8.56 -37.01
N MET A 83 -64.87 -7.32 -37.01
CA MET A 83 -63.67 -6.93 -36.28
C MET A 83 -63.81 -7.03 -34.75
N ALA A 84 -65.00 -6.75 -34.21
CA ALA A 84 -65.27 -6.85 -32.77
C ALA A 84 -65.21 -8.31 -32.27
N ALA A 85 -65.82 -9.23 -33.02
CA ALA A 85 -65.78 -10.66 -32.72
C ALA A 85 -64.34 -11.21 -32.79
N ALA A 86 -63.58 -10.84 -33.82
CA ALA A 86 -62.18 -11.24 -33.97
C ALA A 86 -61.29 -10.75 -32.80
N LYS A 87 -61.50 -9.52 -32.31
CA LYS A 87 -60.79 -8.98 -31.12
C LYS A 87 -61.11 -9.79 -29.86
N ASN A 88 -62.38 -10.14 -29.64
CA ASN A 88 -62.82 -10.95 -28.49
C ASN A 88 -62.23 -12.36 -28.52
N ILE A 89 -62.24 -13.01 -29.69
CA ILE A 89 -61.64 -14.35 -29.88
C ILE A 89 -60.14 -14.32 -29.59
N ARG A 90 -59.42 -13.32 -30.13
CA ARG A 90 -57.98 -13.12 -29.86
C ARG A 90 -57.72 -12.92 -28.37
N ALA A 91 -58.57 -12.18 -27.66
CA ALA A 91 -58.44 -11.98 -26.22
C ALA A 91 -58.66 -13.30 -25.45
N ASN A 92 -59.63 -14.11 -25.83
CA ASN A 92 -59.87 -15.43 -25.22
C ASN A 92 -58.71 -16.40 -25.45
N ILE A 93 -58.14 -16.45 -26.66
CA ILE A 93 -56.93 -17.24 -26.95
C ILE A 93 -55.76 -16.79 -26.07
N ARG A 94 -55.57 -15.49 -25.89
CA ARG A 94 -54.52 -14.95 -25.00
C ARG A 94 -54.75 -15.35 -23.55
N LYS A 95 -55.98 -15.23 -23.02
CA LYS A 95 -56.33 -15.65 -21.66
C LYS A 95 -56.03 -17.13 -21.43
N LEU A 96 -56.40 -18.00 -22.38
CA LEU A 96 -56.13 -19.44 -22.30
C LEU A 96 -54.62 -19.73 -22.30
N LYS A 97 -53.84 -19.07 -23.18
CA LYS A 97 -52.37 -19.17 -23.17
C LYS A 97 -51.77 -18.77 -21.82
N THR A 98 -52.24 -17.67 -21.25
CA THR A 98 -51.80 -17.20 -19.94
C THR A 98 -52.17 -18.19 -18.83
N ALA A 99 -53.36 -18.79 -18.87
CA ALA A 99 -53.78 -19.78 -17.88
C ALA A 99 -52.92 -21.05 -17.92
N ILE A 100 -52.60 -21.56 -19.11
CA ILE A 100 -51.71 -22.72 -19.31
C ILE A 100 -50.30 -22.41 -18.78
N ASP A 101 -49.75 -21.26 -19.14
CA ASP A 101 -48.43 -20.85 -18.65
C ASP A 101 -48.42 -20.60 -17.12
N GLY A 102 -49.51 -20.07 -16.57
CA GLY A 102 -49.70 -19.92 -15.14
C GLY A 102 -49.69 -21.26 -14.40
N ARG A 103 -50.40 -22.27 -14.92
CA ARG A 103 -50.39 -23.62 -14.34
C ARG A 103 -49.03 -24.28 -14.44
N ARG A 104 -48.33 -24.13 -15.58
CA ARG A 104 -46.94 -24.58 -15.76
C ARG A 104 -46.02 -23.98 -14.69
N LYS A 105 -46.09 -22.67 -14.48
CA LYS A 105 -45.29 -21.96 -13.47
C LYS A 105 -45.63 -22.40 -12.04
N ALA A 106 -46.90 -22.56 -11.72
CA ALA A 106 -47.33 -23.03 -10.40
C ALA A 106 -46.81 -24.44 -10.10
N VAL A 107 -46.93 -25.37 -11.05
CA VAL A 107 -46.40 -26.74 -10.89
C VAL A 107 -44.88 -26.73 -10.76
N LYS A 108 -44.15 -25.94 -11.57
CA LYS A 108 -42.69 -25.78 -11.41
C LYS A 108 -42.32 -25.29 -10.01
N LYS A 109 -43.07 -24.32 -9.47
CA LYS A 109 -42.81 -23.77 -8.13
C LYS A 109 -42.95 -24.84 -7.04
N GLU A 110 -44.03 -25.62 -7.05
CA GLU A 110 -44.22 -26.67 -6.04
C GLU A 110 -43.22 -27.81 -6.20
N PHE A 111 -42.84 -28.18 -7.43
CA PHE A 111 -41.85 -29.22 -7.69
C PHE A 111 -40.42 -28.80 -7.28
N MET A 112 -40.08 -27.52 -7.47
CA MET A 112 -38.77 -26.97 -7.07
C MET A 112 -38.69 -26.67 -5.57
N ARG A 113 -39.82 -26.48 -4.87
CA ARG A 113 -39.85 -26.18 -3.44
C ARG A 113 -38.99 -27.13 -2.57
N PRO A 114 -39.09 -28.47 -2.67
CA PRO A 114 -38.22 -29.37 -1.89
C PRO A 114 -36.74 -29.24 -2.26
N TYR A 115 -36.43 -28.94 -3.52
CA TYR A 115 -35.06 -28.67 -3.94
C TYR A 115 -34.54 -27.36 -3.34
N ASP A 116 -35.33 -26.28 -3.41
CA ASP A 116 -34.96 -24.96 -2.88
C ASP A 116 -34.75 -25.03 -1.36
N ASP A 117 -35.56 -25.82 -0.63
CA ASP A 117 -35.39 -26.02 0.80
C ASP A 117 -34.15 -26.86 1.13
N PHE A 118 -33.85 -27.91 0.37
CA PHE A 118 -32.59 -28.65 0.47
C PHE A 118 -31.37 -27.77 0.18
N GLU A 119 -31.44 -26.94 -0.87
CA GLU A 119 -30.37 -26.01 -1.23
C GLU A 119 -30.06 -25.03 -0.09
N LYS A 120 -31.09 -24.53 0.60
CA LYS A 120 -30.90 -23.67 1.79
C LYS A 120 -30.14 -24.40 2.89
N VAL A 121 -30.51 -25.65 3.20
CA VAL A 121 -29.80 -26.46 4.22
C VAL A 121 -28.33 -26.66 3.82
N CYS A 122 -28.06 -26.98 2.56
CA CYS A 122 -26.68 -27.09 2.07
C CYS A 122 -25.91 -25.77 2.24
N LYS A 123 -26.51 -24.63 1.88
CA LYS A 123 -25.90 -23.30 2.02
C LYS A 123 -25.68 -22.90 3.47
N GLU A 124 -26.59 -23.25 4.38
CA GLU A 124 -26.43 -23.03 5.82
C GLU A 124 -25.22 -23.82 6.35
N LEU A 125 -25.12 -25.11 6.00
CA LEU A 125 -23.98 -25.95 6.40
C LEU A 125 -22.65 -25.44 5.84
N THR A 126 -22.60 -25.09 4.55
CA THR A 126 -21.41 -24.47 3.95
C THR A 126 -21.08 -23.12 4.60
N GLY A 127 -22.10 -22.33 4.95
CA GLY A 127 -21.92 -21.04 5.63
C GLY A 127 -21.24 -21.17 7.00
N ILE A 128 -21.59 -22.19 7.79
CA ILE A 128 -20.93 -22.49 9.06
C ILE A 128 -19.45 -22.83 8.84
N LEU A 129 -19.14 -23.64 7.82
CA LEU A 129 -17.76 -24.01 7.49
C LEU A 129 -16.95 -22.79 7.03
N ASP A 130 -17.52 -21.95 6.16
CA ASP A 130 -16.89 -20.72 5.66
C ASP A 130 -16.58 -19.74 6.80
N GLU A 131 -17.48 -19.62 7.78
CA GLU A 131 -17.24 -18.77 8.95
C GLU A 131 -16.05 -19.29 9.78
N GLY A 132 -16.02 -20.61 10.01
CA GLY A 132 -14.91 -21.27 10.70
C GLY A 132 -13.57 -21.07 9.97
N ASP A 133 -13.54 -21.33 8.66
CA ASP A 133 -12.37 -21.16 7.80
C ASP A 133 -11.84 -19.72 7.84
N ARG A 134 -12.71 -18.72 7.63
CA ARG A 134 -12.33 -17.29 7.69
C ARG A 134 -11.83 -16.86 9.06
N ASN A 135 -12.33 -17.45 10.14
CA ASN A 135 -11.84 -17.16 11.47
C ASN A 135 -10.43 -17.72 11.69
N ILE A 136 -10.19 -18.96 11.25
CA ILE A 136 -8.88 -19.60 11.33
C ILE A 136 -7.86 -18.85 10.45
N ASP A 137 -8.19 -18.56 9.19
CA ASP A 137 -7.32 -17.82 8.27
C ASP A 137 -6.90 -16.45 8.84
N ARG A 138 -7.84 -15.70 9.43
CA ARG A 138 -7.54 -14.43 10.09
C ARG A 138 -6.57 -14.59 11.25
N GLN A 139 -6.78 -15.60 12.11
CA GLN A 139 -5.89 -15.85 13.25
C GLN A 139 -4.49 -16.30 12.80
N VAL A 140 -4.40 -17.16 11.79
CA VAL A 140 -3.12 -17.60 11.21
C VAL A 140 -2.36 -16.40 10.64
N LYS A 141 -3.01 -15.56 9.82
CA LYS A 141 -2.39 -14.35 9.26
C LYS A 141 -1.93 -13.36 10.33
N ALA A 142 -2.73 -13.17 11.39
CA ALA A 142 -2.35 -12.29 12.49
C ALA A 142 -1.09 -12.79 13.20
N ILE A 143 -1.02 -14.10 13.52
CA ILE A 143 0.14 -14.71 14.18
C ILE A 143 1.37 -14.69 13.26
N GLU A 144 1.21 -14.98 11.97
CA GLU A 144 2.31 -14.92 11.01
C GLU A 144 2.86 -13.49 10.88
N GLN A 145 1.99 -12.49 10.82
CA GLN A 145 2.40 -11.09 10.76
C GLN A 145 3.10 -10.66 12.05
N GLU A 146 2.56 -11.01 13.22
CA GLU A 146 3.22 -10.75 14.51
C GLU A 146 4.60 -11.38 14.58
N ARG A 147 4.78 -12.61 14.07
CA ARG A 147 6.08 -13.27 14.00
C ARG A 147 7.06 -12.53 13.08
N LYS A 148 6.59 -12.03 11.92
CA LYS A 148 7.40 -11.22 11.01
C LYS A 148 7.83 -9.93 11.68
N ASP A 149 6.90 -9.22 12.29
CA ASP A 149 7.15 -7.93 12.95
C ASP A 149 8.05 -8.09 14.16
N ALA A 150 7.87 -9.15 14.97
CA ALA A 150 8.75 -9.47 16.09
C ALA A 150 10.18 -9.80 15.62
N LYS A 151 10.33 -10.53 14.51
CA LYS A 151 11.65 -10.83 13.93
C LYS A 151 12.33 -9.56 13.41
N LEU A 152 11.61 -8.75 12.63
CA LEU A 152 12.13 -7.46 12.17
C LEU A 152 12.43 -6.51 13.33
N GLY A 153 11.63 -6.53 14.39
CA GLY A 153 11.86 -5.76 15.61
C GLY A 153 13.15 -6.15 16.33
N ARG A 154 13.45 -7.47 16.44
CA ARG A 154 14.73 -7.95 16.99
C ARG A 154 15.91 -7.55 16.12
N LEU A 155 15.80 -7.70 14.80
CA LEU A 155 16.84 -7.28 13.86
C LEU A 155 17.07 -5.77 13.89
N LYS A 156 16.00 -4.98 14.03
CA LYS A 156 16.09 -3.53 14.19
C LYS A 156 16.76 -3.14 15.50
N ALA A 157 16.43 -3.82 16.61
CA ALA A 157 17.10 -3.59 17.89
C ALA A 157 18.61 -3.89 17.79
N LEU A 158 18.98 -4.99 17.13
CA LEU A 158 20.38 -5.32 16.81
C LEU A 158 21.06 -4.22 15.99
N PHE A 159 20.37 -3.70 14.96
CA PHE A 159 20.87 -2.59 14.17
C PHE A 159 21.06 -1.32 15.01
N ASP A 160 20.06 -0.93 15.81
CA ASP A 160 20.12 0.28 16.62
C ASP A 160 21.26 0.22 17.67
N GLU A 161 21.54 -0.97 18.21
CA GLU A 161 22.64 -1.21 19.16
C GLU A 161 24.02 -1.15 18.47
N GLU A 162 24.19 -1.84 17.33
CA GLU A 162 25.49 -1.95 16.66
C GLU A 162 25.81 -0.75 15.73
N SER A 163 24.79 -0.02 15.24
CA SER A 163 24.96 1.10 14.30
C SER A 163 25.23 2.44 14.97
N ALA A 164 25.25 2.51 16.31
CA ALA A 164 25.55 3.73 17.06
C ALA A 164 26.68 4.62 16.48
N PRO A 165 27.87 4.10 16.09
CA PRO A 165 28.94 4.92 15.50
C PRO A 165 28.63 5.50 14.11
N VAL A 166 27.75 4.86 13.33
CA VAL A 166 27.41 5.24 11.94
C VAL A 166 25.97 5.72 11.77
N SER A 167 25.24 5.88 12.88
CA SER A 167 23.80 6.18 12.93
C SER A 167 23.39 7.46 12.20
N SER A 168 24.31 8.42 12.04
CA SER A 168 24.07 9.67 11.28
C SER A 168 24.06 9.48 9.76
N TYR A 169 24.62 8.38 9.26
CA TYR A 169 24.84 8.13 7.83
C TYR A 169 24.09 6.90 7.31
N LEU A 170 23.79 5.93 8.18
CA LEU A 170 23.05 4.71 7.85
C LEU A 170 21.74 4.62 8.62
N GLY A 171 20.62 4.54 7.90
CA GLY A 171 19.29 4.34 8.48
C GLY A 171 18.73 2.95 8.17
N TRP A 172 17.90 2.43 9.07
CA TRP A 172 17.26 1.10 8.95
C TRP A 172 16.59 0.87 7.59
N GLU A 173 15.82 1.85 7.10
CA GLU A 173 15.09 1.76 5.82
C GLU A 173 16.01 1.56 4.61
N ARG A 174 17.29 1.94 4.70
CA ARG A 174 18.25 1.80 3.59
C ARG A 174 18.78 0.38 3.44
N ILE A 175 18.82 -0.37 4.54
CA ILE A 175 19.35 -1.74 4.58
C ILE A 175 18.25 -2.79 4.63
N LEU A 176 17.03 -2.40 5.01
CA LEU A 176 15.90 -3.30 5.17
C LEU A 176 15.65 -4.14 3.92
N ASN A 177 15.80 -5.45 4.06
CA ASN A 177 15.48 -6.41 3.01
C ASN A 177 14.15 -7.12 3.31
N PRO A 178 13.15 -7.06 2.40
CA PRO A 178 11.87 -7.76 2.59
C PRO A 178 12.01 -9.27 2.83
N ARG A 179 13.13 -9.87 2.39
CA ARG A 179 13.40 -11.31 2.57
C ARG A 179 13.65 -11.69 4.03
N TRP A 180 14.14 -10.76 4.85
CA TRP A 180 14.42 -11.03 6.26
C TRP A 180 13.16 -11.35 7.06
N ALA A 181 12.00 -10.81 6.64
CA ALA A 181 10.72 -11.11 7.25
C ALA A 181 10.26 -12.56 6.99
N ASN A 182 10.78 -13.24 5.95
CA ASN A 182 10.35 -14.59 5.61
C ASN A 182 10.75 -15.60 6.69
N ALA A 183 9.85 -16.53 7.00
CA ALA A 183 10.10 -17.58 7.99
C ALA A 183 11.27 -18.50 7.62
N GLY A 184 11.51 -18.71 6.32
CA GLY A 184 12.59 -19.58 5.84
C GLY A 184 13.97 -18.92 5.76
N PHE A 185 14.08 -17.60 5.95
CA PHE A 185 15.37 -16.92 5.97
C PHE A 185 15.92 -16.92 7.39
N GLY A 186 17.19 -17.31 7.60
CA GLY A 186 17.80 -17.34 8.92
C GLY A 186 17.78 -15.96 9.58
N GLU A 187 17.49 -15.91 10.88
CA GLU A 187 17.66 -14.66 11.65
C GLU A 187 19.14 -14.29 11.78
N GLU A 188 20.02 -15.30 11.87
CA GLU A 188 21.47 -15.11 11.90
C GLU A 188 22.00 -14.59 10.56
N ASP A 189 21.58 -15.16 9.43
CA ASP A 189 21.95 -14.67 8.10
C ASP A 189 21.55 -13.19 7.91
N ALA A 190 20.37 -12.80 8.40
CA ALA A 190 19.91 -11.42 8.35
C ALA A 190 20.77 -10.51 9.24
N ALA A 191 21.14 -10.97 10.44
CA ALA A 191 22.03 -10.24 11.33
C ALA A 191 23.42 -10.07 10.72
N GLU A 192 23.98 -11.07 10.03
CA GLU A 192 25.24 -10.96 9.31
C GLU A 192 25.17 -9.93 8.17
N GLU A 193 24.09 -9.91 7.39
CA GLU A 193 23.88 -8.90 6.35
C GLU A 193 23.83 -7.49 6.93
N ILE A 194 23.17 -7.31 8.07
CA ILE A 194 23.11 -6.03 8.79
C ILE A 194 24.50 -5.60 9.24
N ARG A 195 25.26 -6.50 9.90
CA ARG A 195 26.62 -6.23 10.35
C ARG A 195 27.56 -5.87 9.20
N ALA A 196 27.46 -6.59 8.08
CA ALA A 196 28.22 -6.29 6.89
C ALA A 196 27.86 -4.91 6.29
N ALA A 197 26.59 -4.48 6.38
CA ALA A 197 26.20 -3.14 5.97
C ALA A 197 26.75 -2.03 6.89
N ILE A 198 26.70 -2.24 8.20
CA ILE A 198 27.28 -1.33 9.20
C ILE A 198 28.81 -1.22 8.98
N GLY A 199 29.49 -2.36 8.85
CA GLY A 199 30.94 -2.42 8.62
C GLY A 199 31.37 -1.68 7.35
N ARG A 200 30.68 -1.91 6.22
CA ARG A 200 30.94 -1.18 4.97
C ARG A 200 30.78 0.33 5.13
N THR A 201 29.77 0.77 5.88
CA THR A 201 29.55 2.20 6.11
C THR A 201 30.66 2.80 6.98
N ALA A 202 31.10 2.07 8.01
CA ALA A 202 32.22 2.50 8.84
C ALA A 202 33.51 2.60 8.00
N GLU A 203 33.81 1.61 7.17
CA GLU A 203 34.97 1.61 6.26
C GLU A 203 34.92 2.77 5.25
N ASP A 204 33.75 3.05 4.68
CA ASP A 204 33.56 4.18 3.76
C ASP A 204 33.83 5.52 4.46
N LEU A 205 33.38 5.70 5.71
CA LEU A 205 33.60 6.92 6.49
C LEU A 205 35.07 7.08 6.87
N ASP A 206 35.71 6.00 7.32
CA ASP A 206 37.15 5.98 7.61
C ASP A 206 37.94 6.35 6.35
N PHE A 207 37.56 5.82 5.20
CA PHE A 207 38.18 6.17 3.92
C PHE A 207 37.96 7.64 3.55
N ILE A 208 36.75 8.19 3.69
CA ILE A 208 36.47 9.61 3.44
C ILE A 208 37.33 10.51 4.31
N SER A 209 37.48 10.19 5.60
CA SER A 209 38.36 10.94 6.50
C SER A 209 39.84 10.80 6.09
N ALA A 210 40.26 9.61 5.65
CA ALA A 210 41.63 9.33 5.22
C ALA A 210 42.03 10.04 3.91
N LEU A 211 41.08 10.57 3.11
CA LEU A 211 41.39 11.42 1.96
C LEU A 211 42.04 12.76 2.34
N HIS A 212 41.92 13.19 3.61
CA HIS A 212 42.40 14.49 4.11
C HIS A 212 42.07 15.66 3.16
N SER A 213 40.85 15.66 2.63
CA SER A 213 40.40 16.69 1.70
C SER A 213 40.03 17.98 2.45
N PRO A 214 40.36 19.17 1.91
CA PRO A 214 39.92 20.43 2.52
C PRO A 214 38.39 20.60 2.53
N PHE A 215 37.65 19.76 1.80
CA PHE A 215 36.19 19.79 1.70
C PHE A 215 35.50 18.63 2.45
N GLU A 216 36.15 18.01 3.42
CA GLU A 216 35.68 16.81 4.14
C GLU A 216 34.21 16.88 4.57
N LEU A 217 33.77 17.98 5.20
CA LEU A 217 32.36 18.15 5.62
C LEU A 217 31.38 18.07 4.44
N THR A 218 31.75 18.63 3.28
CA THR A 218 30.92 18.59 2.07
C THR A 218 30.86 17.20 1.44
N LEU A 219 31.89 16.38 1.68
CA LEU A 219 31.97 14.99 1.25
C LEU A 219 31.15 14.08 2.17
N LEU A 220 31.22 14.28 3.49
CA LEU A 220 30.41 13.59 4.47
C LEU A 220 28.90 13.86 4.27
N ASP A 221 28.52 15.11 3.98
CA ASP A 221 27.12 15.46 3.64
C ASP A 221 26.64 14.74 2.36
N GLU A 222 27.52 14.64 1.36
CA GLU A 222 27.20 13.92 0.12
C GLU A 222 27.03 12.42 0.38
N TYR A 223 27.87 11.86 1.25
CA TYR A 223 27.77 10.47 1.68
C TYR A 223 26.49 10.22 2.49
N ALA A 224 26.12 11.10 3.42
CA ALA A 224 24.86 10.99 4.15
C ALA A 224 23.65 10.93 3.20
N ARG A 225 23.68 11.74 2.13
CA ARG A 225 22.61 11.80 1.13
C ARG A 225 22.56 10.59 0.20
N THR A 226 23.71 10.13 -0.29
CA THR A 226 23.79 9.11 -1.36
C THR A 226 24.15 7.73 -0.86
N GLY A 227 24.89 7.63 0.26
CA GLY A 227 25.55 6.43 0.81
C GLY A 227 26.37 5.69 -0.24
N SER A 228 27.02 6.43 -1.12
CA SER A 228 27.83 5.89 -2.20
C SER A 228 29.19 6.56 -2.20
N LEU A 229 30.24 5.79 -1.90
CA LEU A 229 31.61 6.28 -1.94
C LEU A 229 32.01 6.78 -3.34
N ARG A 230 31.45 6.21 -4.41
CA ARG A 230 31.73 6.62 -5.81
C ARG A 230 31.33 8.07 -6.05
N GLU A 231 30.16 8.49 -5.57
CA GLU A 231 29.68 9.86 -5.74
C GLU A 231 30.54 10.85 -4.94
N VAL A 232 30.95 10.45 -3.73
CA VAL A 232 31.86 11.23 -2.88
C VAL A 232 33.20 11.46 -3.57
N LEU A 233 33.82 10.40 -4.11
CA LEU A 233 35.10 10.49 -4.83
C LEU A 233 35.00 11.36 -6.10
N SER A 234 33.91 11.24 -6.84
CA SER A 234 33.64 12.08 -8.01
C SER A 234 33.55 13.56 -7.61
N LYS A 235 32.85 13.84 -6.51
CA LYS A 235 32.68 15.20 -5.97
C LYS A 235 34.00 15.76 -5.43
N ASP A 236 34.81 14.97 -4.73
CA ASP A 236 36.14 15.39 -4.25
C ASP A 236 37.03 15.80 -5.43
N LYS A 237 37.10 14.97 -6.48
CA LYS A 237 37.86 15.28 -7.70
C LYS A 237 37.39 16.58 -8.36
N ALA A 238 36.08 16.80 -8.43
CA ALA A 238 35.51 18.02 -9.01
C ALA A 238 35.83 19.27 -8.18
N LEU A 239 35.79 19.16 -6.84
CA LEU A 239 36.10 20.27 -5.95
C LEU A 239 37.58 20.64 -5.98
N ARG A 240 38.48 19.64 -5.96
CA ARG A 240 39.93 19.86 -6.09
C ARG A 240 40.28 20.51 -7.44
N ALA A 241 39.71 20.01 -8.54
CA ALA A 241 39.93 20.61 -9.87
C ALA A 241 39.45 22.08 -9.93
N ARG A 242 38.35 22.42 -9.25
CA ARG A 242 37.85 23.79 -9.16
C ARG A 242 38.74 24.69 -8.31
N GLN A 243 39.27 24.18 -7.20
CA GLN A 243 40.19 24.90 -6.33
C GLN A 243 41.50 25.19 -7.07
N GLU A 244 42.12 24.19 -7.69
CA GLU A 244 43.36 24.35 -8.47
C GLU A 244 43.18 25.36 -9.63
N ALA A 245 42.04 25.33 -10.32
CA ALA A 245 41.74 26.29 -11.37
C ALA A 245 41.57 27.73 -10.82
N ALA A 246 40.98 27.89 -9.64
CA ALA A 246 40.84 29.20 -8.99
C ALA A 246 42.20 29.73 -8.53
N GLU A 247 43.05 28.89 -7.93
CA GLU A 247 44.40 29.26 -7.49
C GLU A 247 45.28 29.67 -8.67
N LYS A 248 45.22 28.95 -9.81
CA LYS A 248 45.94 29.34 -11.04
C LYS A 248 45.50 30.70 -11.56
N ARG A 249 44.19 31.00 -11.56
CA ARG A 249 43.67 32.30 -11.97
C ARG A 249 44.12 33.42 -11.05
N ILE A 250 44.08 33.21 -9.74
CA ILE A 250 44.57 34.17 -8.75
C ILE A 250 46.08 34.41 -8.91
N ALA A 251 46.87 33.37 -9.18
CA ALA A 251 48.31 33.49 -9.42
C ALA A 251 48.63 34.23 -10.73
N GLU A 252 47.85 34.01 -11.79
CA GLU A 252 47.98 34.72 -13.07
C GLU A 252 47.59 36.21 -12.95
N ASP A 253 46.55 36.52 -12.19
CA ASP A 253 46.09 37.88 -11.94
C ASP A 253 47.04 38.65 -11.00
N ALA A 254 47.61 38.00 -9.96
CA ALA A 254 48.59 38.59 -9.05
C ALA A 254 49.95 38.90 -9.71
N GLY A 255 50.26 38.30 -10.86
CA GLY A 255 51.45 38.60 -11.66
C GLY A 255 51.33 39.84 -12.55
N LYS A 256 50.16 40.50 -12.59
CA LYS A 256 49.89 41.64 -13.48
C LYS A 256 49.77 43.01 -12.80
N ASP A 257 49.96 43.12 -11.49
CA ASP A 257 49.92 44.41 -10.79
C ASP A 257 51.33 45.02 -10.59
N THR A 258 51.76 45.85 -11.55
CA THR A 258 52.57 47.07 -11.29
C THR A 258 51.97 48.25 -12.09
N PRO A 259 51.97 49.47 -11.52
CA PRO A 259 50.98 50.50 -11.81
C PRO A 259 51.42 51.47 -12.91
N ALA A 260 50.48 51.96 -13.71
CA ALA A 260 50.70 53.11 -14.58
C ALA A 260 49.43 53.95 -14.69
N HIS A 261 49.37 55.06 -13.93
CA HIS A 261 49.35 56.40 -14.51
C HIS A 261 49.30 57.48 -13.40
N GLU A 262 50.46 58.01 -13.02
CA GLU A 262 50.57 59.36 -12.47
C GLU A 262 51.35 60.24 -13.44
N ASN A 263 50.73 61.32 -13.90
CA ASN A 263 51.39 62.55 -14.31
C ASN A 263 50.54 63.71 -13.75
N ALA A 264 51.12 64.45 -12.81
CA ALA A 264 50.65 65.73 -12.26
C ALA A 264 51.79 66.76 -12.50
N PRO A 265 51.61 68.11 -12.45
CA PRO A 265 51.24 68.80 -11.21
C PRO A 265 50.52 70.18 -11.30
N GLY A 266 50.00 70.66 -10.16
CA GLY A 266 49.77 72.09 -9.91
C GLY A 266 48.92 72.48 -8.68
N CYS A 267 49.56 72.58 -7.49
CA CYS A 267 49.43 73.54 -6.34
C CYS A 267 48.07 74.20 -5.94
N VAL A 268 47.68 74.49 -4.69
CA VAL A 268 48.35 74.70 -3.36
C VAL A 268 47.34 74.73 -2.17
N SER A 269 47.82 74.35 -0.97
CA SER A 269 47.50 74.76 0.45
C SER A 269 46.08 74.61 1.05
N GLU A 270 45.80 73.66 1.96
CA GLU A 270 46.03 73.61 3.46
C GLU A 270 44.98 74.37 4.33
N PRO A 271 44.75 74.02 5.62
CA PRO A 271 44.54 72.69 6.27
C PRO A 271 43.42 72.69 7.35
N CYS A 272 43.06 71.54 7.96
CA CYS A 272 42.75 71.41 9.42
C CYS A 272 42.30 70.00 9.87
N SER A 273 43.03 69.45 10.88
CA SER A 273 42.60 68.71 12.11
C SER A 273 41.67 67.49 11.99
N GLY A 274 41.85 66.32 12.63
CA GLY A 274 42.76 65.85 13.67
C GLY A 274 42.11 64.68 14.46
N ALA A 275 42.91 63.64 14.75
CA ALA A 275 42.89 62.70 15.88
C ALA A 275 41.84 61.55 16.06
N ALA A 276 42.43 60.35 16.20
CA ALA A 276 42.23 59.33 17.26
C ALA A 276 41.27 58.13 17.05
N ASP A 277 41.87 56.95 17.25
CA ASP A 277 41.31 55.62 17.40
C ASP A 277 40.29 55.47 18.54
N TYR A 278 39.20 54.73 18.30
CA TYR A 278 38.69 53.65 19.16
C TYR A 278 37.51 52.93 18.47
N ALA A 279 37.59 51.60 18.34
CA ALA A 279 36.42 50.72 18.16
C ALA A 279 35.60 50.68 19.49
N PRO A 280 34.39 50.07 19.63
CA PRO A 280 33.69 49.17 18.70
C PRO A 280 32.14 49.34 18.64
N LEU A 281 31.50 48.44 17.87
CA LEU A 281 30.08 48.05 17.85
C LEU A 281 29.11 48.94 17.03
N SER A 282 28.99 48.61 15.74
CA SER A 282 27.84 48.98 14.91
C SER A 282 26.57 48.20 15.31
N PRO A 283 25.44 48.89 15.53
CA PRO A 283 24.12 48.28 15.70
C PRO A 283 23.53 47.79 14.38
N CYS A 284 22.69 46.75 14.52
CA CYS A 284 21.90 46.04 13.52
C CYS A 284 21.31 46.89 12.39
N VAL A 285 21.53 46.43 11.15
CA VAL A 285 20.72 46.79 9.98
C VAL A 285 19.56 45.77 9.88
N PRO A 286 18.33 46.19 9.52
CA PRO A 286 17.11 45.41 9.70
C PRO A 286 17.01 44.10 8.92
N MET A 287 16.40 43.12 9.59
CA MET A 287 16.08 41.76 9.15
C MET A 287 15.18 41.76 7.90
N GLU A 288 15.70 41.26 6.79
CA GLU A 288 14.93 40.99 5.57
C GLU A 288 14.35 39.57 5.67
N GLU A 289 13.01 39.45 5.64
CA GLU A 289 12.29 38.19 5.77
C GLU A 289 12.60 37.24 4.59
N PRO A 290 12.94 35.95 4.83
CA PRO A 290 13.22 35.02 3.75
C PRO A 290 11.93 34.63 3.01
N ALA A 291 11.87 34.91 1.71
CA ALA A 291 10.75 34.54 0.84
C ALA A 291 10.49 33.00 0.84
N PRO A 292 9.22 32.56 0.72
CA PRO A 292 8.85 31.15 0.83
C PRO A 292 9.44 30.31 -0.32
N LYS A 293 10.13 29.21 0.03
CA LYS A 293 10.70 28.23 -0.89
C LYS A 293 9.59 27.56 -1.71
N ARG A 294 9.60 27.72 -3.05
CA ARG A 294 8.65 27.08 -3.98
C ARG A 294 9.22 25.74 -4.48
N TYR A 295 8.47 24.66 -4.33
CA TYR A 295 8.84 23.32 -4.80
C TYR A 295 8.14 22.98 -6.12
N ARG A 296 8.81 22.28 -7.04
CA ARG A 296 8.24 21.79 -8.30
C ARG A 296 8.11 20.27 -8.25
N LEU A 297 6.88 19.77 -8.19
CA LEU A 297 6.57 18.34 -8.13
C LEU A 297 6.18 17.83 -9.53
N ARG A 298 6.65 16.64 -9.90
CA ARG A 298 6.17 15.87 -11.06
C ARG A 298 5.74 14.50 -10.53
N PHE A 299 4.48 14.14 -10.75
CA PHE A 299 3.91 12.89 -10.29
C PHE A 299 2.87 12.39 -11.29
N GLU A 300 2.73 11.08 -11.37
CA GLU A 300 1.75 10.39 -12.22
C GLU A 300 0.67 9.79 -11.33
N VAL A 301 -0.60 9.99 -11.68
CA VAL A 301 -1.74 9.46 -10.91
C VAL A 301 -2.70 8.77 -11.85
N ALA A 302 -3.04 7.52 -11.56
CA ALA A 302 -4.11 6.80 -12.23
C ALA A 302 -5.45 7.18 -11.59
N VAL A 303 -6.30 7.89 -12.34
CA VAL A 303 -7.59 8.41 -11.86
C VAL A 303 -8.69 8.17 -12.88
N THR A 304 -9.93 8.09 -12.41
CA THR A 304 -11.12 8.13 -13.28
C THR A 304 -11.37 9.55 -13.81
N ALA A 305 -12.21 9.70 -14.82
CA ALA A 305 -12.50 11.02 -15.43
C ALA A 305 -13.05 12.04 -14.41
N GLU A 306 -13.91 11.61 -13.49
CA GLU A 306 -14.46 12.45 -12.43
C GLU A 306 -13.38 12.88 -11.42
N GLN A 307 -12.49 11.97 -11.06
CA GLN A 307 -11.38 12.23 -10.15
C GLN A 307 -10.32 13.16 -10.77
N ALA A 308 -10.08 13.06 -12.07
CA ALA A 308 -9.20 13.98 -12.80
C ALA A 308 -9.74 15.42 -12.78
N GLN A 309 -11.06 15.58 -12.93
CA GLN A 309 -11.73 16.87 -12.87
C GLN A 309 -11.66 17.47 -11.46
N ALA A 310 -11.95 16.65 -10.43
CA ALA A 310 -11.83 17.07 -9.03
C ALA A 310 -10.40 17.49 -8.66
N LEU A 311 -9.39 16.76 -9.15
CA LEU A 311 -7.97 17.10 -8.93
C LEU A 311 -7.59 18.40 -9.62
N LYS A 312 -8.08 18.63 -10.84
CA LYS A 312 -7.87 19.90 -11.56
C LYS A 312 -8.48 21.08 -10.80
N ASP A 313 -9.71 20.95 -10.34
CA ASP A 313 -10.42 22.02 -9.62
C ASP A 313 -9.76 22.31 -8.27
N PHE A 314 -9.22 21.28 -7.61
CA PHE A 314 -8.40 21.41 -6.41
C PHE A 314 -7.11 22.21 -6.67
N LEU A 315 -6.39 21.92 -7.76
CA LEU A 315 -5.14 22.63 -8.09
C LEU A 315 -5.39 24.11 -8.40
N VAL A 316 -6.45 24.41 -9.15
CA VAL A 316 -6.82 25.79 -9.50
C VAL A 316 -7.32 26.58 -8.29
N SER A 317 -8.18 25.97 -7.46
CA SER A 317 -8.71 26.64 -6.25
C SER A 317 -7.65 27.00 -5.22
N ASN A 318 -6.56 26.23 -5.16
CA ASN A 318 -5.41 26.51 -4.31
C ASN A 318 -4.34 27.39 -4.98
N GLY A 319 -4.61 27.95 -6.17
CA GLY A 319 -3.69 28.84 -6.87
C GLY A 319 -2.41 28.17 -7.35
N MET A 320 -2.41 26.84 -7.52
CA MET A 320 -1.24 26.09 -7.96
C MET A 320 -1.17 26.03 -9.49
N VAL A 321 0.02 26.35 -10.03
CA VAL A 321 0.28 26.24 -11.47
C VAL A 321 0.62 24.79 -11.81
N TYR A 322 -0.23 24.13 -12.61
CA TYR A 322 -0.02 22.75 -13.05
C TYR A 322 0.19 22.65 -14.57
N LYS A 323 0.92 21.62 -15.00
CA LYS A 323 1.09 21.24 -16.41
C LYS A 323 0.79 19.76 -16.55
N LYS A 324 -0.15 19.41 -17.44
CA LYS A 324 -0.39 18.01 -17.82
C LYS A 324 0.84 17.52 -18.59
N ILE A 325 1.48 16.47 -18.08
CA ILE A 325 2.56 15.74 -18.75
C ILE A 325 1.93 14.77 -19.76
#